data_AF-A0A957RMR3-F1
#
_entry.id   AF-A0A957RMR3-F1
#
_cell.length_a   1.000
_cell.length_b   1.000
_cell.length_c   1.000
_cell.angle_alpha   90.00
_cell.angle_beta   90.00
_cell.angle_gamma   90.00
#
_symmetry.space_group_name_H-M   'P 1'
#
loop_
_entity.id
_entity.type
_entity.pdbx_description
1 polymer ?
#
loop_
_entity_poly.entity_id
_entity_poly.type
_entity_poly.pdbx_seq_one_letter_code
_entity_poly.pdbx_strand_id
1 'polypeptide(L)'
;MTNHVLILSARAADYARLLAESELPECVLHAATNAGDAGEWPARCPIVLADPPLIRPLLPELTALRWLQATYAGVETLTGPGLRRDYLLTNARGAFGDLMAEYVMGYLIMHE
;
A
#
# COMPACT_ATOMS: atom_id res chain seq x y z
N MET A 1 16.58 17.36 1.06
CA MET A 1 15.16 17.37 0.64
C MET A 1 14.51 16.21 1.37
N THR A 2 13.60 16.47 2.30
CA THR A 2 12.96 15.42 3.11
C THR A 2 11.84 14.77 2.30
N ASN A 3 11.83 13.44 2.22
CA ASN A 3 10.78 12.73 1.48
C ASN A 3 9.53 12.53 2.36
N HIS A 4 8.35 12.84 1.83
CA HIS A 4 7.09 12.56 2.50
C HIS A 4 6.52 11.23 2.01
N VAL A 5 6.11 10.37 2.95
CA VAL A 5 5.53 9.06 2.67
C VAL A 5 4.14 8.99 3.29
N LEU A 6 3.14 8.71 2.47
CA LEU A 6 1.79 8.44 2.95
C LEU A 6 1.61 6.93 3.15
N ILE A 7 1.14 6.53 4.33
CA ILE A 7 0.76 5.18 4.68
C ILE A 7 -0.77 5.16 4.82
N LEU A 8 -1.45 4.51 3.90
CA LEU A 8 -2.92 4.40 3.89
C LEU A 8 -3.34 2.92 3.94
N SER A 9 -3.51 2.40 5.15
CA SER A 9 -3.82 0.98 5.37
C SER A 9 -4.65 0.79 6.64
N ALA A 10 -5.45 -0.26 6.70
CA ALA A 10 -6.06 -0.70 7.96
C ALA A 10 -5.02 -0.95 9.06
N ARG A 11 -3.78 -1.25 8.68
CA ARG A 11 -2.63 -1.48 9.58
C ARG A 11 -1.61 -0.33 9.55
N ALA A 12 -2.07 0.91 9.30
CA ALA A 12 -1.17 2.05 9.13
C ALA A 12 -0.20 2.25 10.32
N ALA A 13 -0.66 2.03 11.55
CA ALA A 13 0.18 2.12 12.75
C ALA A 13 1.31 1.08 12.77
N ASP A 14 1.03 -0.16 12.36
CA ASP A 14 2.04 -1.22 12.28
C ASP A 14 3.12 -0.85 11.26
N TYR A 15 2.71 -0.41 10.07
CA TYR A 15 3.65 -0.01 9.02
C TYR A 15 4.46 1.21 9.42
N ALA A 16 3.85 2.22 10.05
CA ALA A 16 4.57 3.40 10.51
C ALA A 16 5.64 3.03 11.55
N ARG A 17 5.30 2.14 12.48
CA ARG A 17 6.26 1.62 13.47
C ARG A 17 7.41 0.86 12.81
N LEU A 18 7.11 -0.10 11.94
CA LEU A 18 8.14 -0.89 11.24
C LEU A 18 9.08 -0.02 10.39
N LEU A 19 8.53 0.99 9.71
CA LEU A 19 9.33 1.92 8.91
C LEU A 19 10.16 2.85 9.79
N ALA A 20 9.65 3.30 10.93
CA ALA A 20 10.41 4.13 11.87
C ALA A 20 11.55 3.36 12.56
N GLU A 21 11.37 2.05 12.77
CA GLU A 21 12.41 1.14 13.29
C GLU A 21 13.46 0.74 12.24
N SER A 22 13.24 1.09 10.97
CA SER A 22 14.13 0.74 9.86
C SER A 22 15.17 1.86 9.58
N GLU A 23 16.33 1.48 9.04
CA GLU A 23 17.34 2.45 8.58
C GLU A 23 16.93 3.09 7.24
N LEU A 24 15.96 4.00 7.30
CA LEU A 24 15.51 4.78 6.15
C LEU A 24 16.26 6.12 6.05
N PRO A 25 16.49 6.64 4.83
CA PRO A 25 16.86 8.05 4.64
C PRO A 25 15.82 8.98 5.28
N GLU A 26 16.20 10.23 5.58
CA GLU A 26 15.29 11.23 6.17
C GLU A 26 13.94 11.31 5.43
N CYS A 27 12.90 10.80 6.08
CA CYS A 27 11.54 10.82 5.59
C CYS A 27 10.54 11.12 6.71
N VAL A 28 9.43 11.75 6.35
CA VAL A 28 8.33 12.04 7.25
C VAL A 28 7.17 11.13 6.87
N LEU A 29 6.76 10.31 7.83
CA LEU A 29 5.67 9.34 7.67
C LEU A 29 4.34 9.97 8.08
N HIS A 30 3.36 9.85 7.19
CA HIS A 30 1.98 10.27 7.44
C HIS A 30 1.09 9.03 7.40
N ALA A 31 0.54 8.63 8.54
CA ALA A 31 -0.24 7.40 8.66
C ALA A 31 -1.72 7.72 8.80
N ALA A 32 -2.56 7.08 7.98
CA ALA A 32 -4.00 7.18 8.02
C ALA A 32 -4.64 5.81 7.80
N THR A 33 -5.74 5.54 8.50
CA THR A 33 -6.50 4.28 8.36
C THR A 33 -7.67 4.37 7.37
N ASN A 34 -8.00 5.59 6.94
CA ASN A 34 -9.05 5.85 5.95
C ASN A 34 -8.73 7.15 5.19
N ALA A 35 -9.48 7.39 4.12
CA ALA A 35 -9.29 8.55 3.25
C ALA A 35 -9.56 9.90 3.94
N GLY A 36 -10.50 9.97 4.87
CA GLY A 36 -10.84 11.21 5.58
C GLY A 36 -9.71 11.70 6.48
N ASP A 37 -8.98 10.78 7.09
CA ASP A 37 -7.85 11.09 7.97
C ASP A 37 -6.56 11.44 7.21
N ALA A 38 -6.52 11.20 5.89
CA ALA A 38 -5.33 11.48 5.08
C ALA A 38 -5.10 12.99 4.85
N GLY A 39 -6.13 13.83 5.03
CA GLY A 39 -6.03 15.29 4.95
C GLY A 39 -5.43 15.78 3.62
N GLU A 40 -4.41 16.62 3.68
CA GLU A 40 -3.74 17.18 2.49
C GLU A 40 -2.61 16.31 1.92
N TRP A 41 -2.26 15.22 2.61
CA TRP A 41 -1.10 14.39 2.26
C TRP A 41 -1.20 13.65 0.92
N PRO A 42 -2.38 13.22 0.42
CA PRO A 42 -2.50 12.63 -0.91
C PRO A 42 -1.82 13.50 -1.99
N ALA A 43 -2.06 14.81 -1.99
CA ALA A 43 -1.51 15.71 -3.00
C ALA A 43 0.01 15.99 -2.85
N ARG A 44 0.61 15.67 -1.71
CA ARG A 44 1.97 16.09 -1.36
C ARG A 44 2.99 14.96 -1.28
N CYS A 45 2.54 13.71 -1.14
CA CYS A 45 3.44 12.57 -0.94
C CYS A 45 3.86 11.95 -2.27
N PRO A 46 5.16 11.97 -2.63
CA PRO A 46 5.64 11.28 -3.82
C PRO A 46 5.68 9.75 -3.66
N ILE A 47 5.68 9.25 -2.43
CA ILE A 47 5.71 7.81 -2.12
C ILE A 47 4.47 7.48 -1.29
N VAL A 48 3.76 6.42 -1.70
CA VAL A 48 2.55 5.94 -1.01
C VAL A 48 2.68 4.44 -0.76
N LEU A 49 2.49 4.01 0.49
CA LEU A 49 2.27 2.61 0.87
C LEU A 49 0.78 2.46 1.20
N ALA A 50 0.03 1.66 0.46
CA ALA A 50 -1.41 1.60 0.68
C ALA A 50 -2.10 0.28 0.35
N ASP A 51 -3.24 0.07 1.02
CA ASP A 51 -4.20 -0.95 0.65
C ASP A 51 -4.93 -0.49 -0.63
N PRO A 52 -4.96 -1.30 -1.71
CA PRO A 52 -5.60 -0.91 -2.97
C PRO A 52 -7.03 -0.38 -2.84
N PRO A 53 -7.93 -0.98 -2.01
CA PRO A 53 -9.28 -0.46 -1.85
C PRO A 53 -9.35 0.95 -1.24
N LEU A 54 -8.41 1.32 -0.37
CA LEU A 54 -8.40 2.62 0.31
C LEU A 54 -7.84 3.73 -0.58
N ILE A 55 -6.78 3.44 -1.35
CA ILE A 55 -6.11 4.44 -2.19
C ILE A 55 -6.80 4.64 -3.54
N ARG A 56 -7.55 3.64 -4.00
CA ARG A 56 -8.32 3.66 -5.24
C ARG A 56 -9.10 4.97 -5.47
N PRO A 57 -10.00 5.41 -4.56
CA PRO A 57 -10.78 6.63 -4.76
C PRO A 57 -9.92 7.90 -4.78
N LEU A 58 -8.74 7.88 -4.14
CA LEU A 58 -7.84 9.02 -3.99
C LEU A 58 -6.82 9.16 -5.13
N LEU A 59 -6.71 8.19 -6.05
CA LEU A 59 -5.73 8.24 -7.16
C LEU A 59 -5.67 9.58 -7.92
N PRO A 60 -6.80 10.26 -8.21
CA PRO A 60 -6.77 11.58 -8.87
C PRO A 60 -6.13 12.67 -8.01
N GLU A 61 -6.23 12.58 -6.69
CA GLU A 61 -5.70 13.56 -5.73
C GLU A 61 -4.19 13.42 -5.52
N LEU A 62 -3.61 12.27 -5.89
CA LEU A 62 -2.20 11.93 -5.69
C LEU A 62 -1.23 12.68 -6.64
N THR A 63 -1.36 13.98 -6.80
CA THR A 63 -0.68 14.77 -7.85
C THR A 63 0.85 14.71 -7.80
N ALA A 64 1.45 14.53 -6.61
CA ALA A 64 2.90 14.38 -6.44
C ALA A 64 3.43 12.94 -6.62
N LEU A 65 2.55 11.95 -6.78
CA LEU A 65 2.88 10.52 -6.74
C LEU A 65 3.92 10.13 -7.80
N ARG A 66 4.94 9.41 -7.35
CA ARG A 66 5.97 8.78 -8.18
C ARG A 66 6.01 7.27 -7.97
N TRP A 67 5.73 6.81 -6.75
CA TRP A 67 5.75 5.40 -6.41
C TRP A 67 4.60 5.03 -5.46
N LEU A 68 3.82 4.02 -5.84
CA LEU A 68 2.81 3.39 -5.01
C LEU A 68 3.21 1.93 -4.75
N GLN A 69 3.48 1.60 -3.50
CA GLN A 69 3.64 0.24 -3.00
C GLN A 69 2.30 -0.26 -2.48
N ALA A 70 1.70 -1.25 -3.16
CA ALA A 70 0.52 -1.92 -2.68
C ALA A 70 0.89 -2.93 -1.57
N THR A 71 0.08 -2.98 -0.52
CA THR A 71 0.18 -3.97 0.56
C THR A 71 -0.37 -5.34 0.14
N TYR A 72 -1.10 -5.41 -0.98
CA TYR A 72 -1.73 -6.62 -1.50
C TYR A 72 -0.90 -7.23 -2.64
N ALA A 73 -1.11 -8.52 -2.89
CA ALA A 73 -0.57 -9.19 -4.06
C ALA A 73 -1.31 -8.79 -5.35
N GLY A 74 -2.64 -8.72 -5.30
CA GLY A 74 -3.48 -8.25 -6.40
C GLY A 74 -3.53 -6.73 -6.45
N VAL A 75 -3.32 -6.16 -7.64
CA VAL A 75 -3.34 -4.71 -7.90
C VAL A 75 -4.24 -4.34 -9.07
N GLU A 76 -5.11 -5.24 -9.49
CA GLU A 76 -6.04 -5.09 -10.63
C GLU A 76 -6.94 -3.86 -10.44
N THR A 77 -7.32 -3.58 -9.20
CA THR A 77 -8.12 -2.40 -8.84
C THR A 77 -7.40 -1.09 -9.11
N LEU A 78 -6.07 -1.09 -9.26
CA LEU A 78 -5.24 0.09 -9.53
C LEU A 78 -4.79 0.19 -10.99
N THR A 79 -5.07 -0.82 -11.83
CA THR A 79 -4.61 -0.90 -13.23
C THR A 79 -5.73 -0.88 -14.27
N GLY A 80 -6.99 -0.83 -13.81
CA GLY A 80 -8.18 -0.71 -14.66
C GLY A 80 -8.16 0.45 -15.69
N PRO A 81 -9.05 0.41 -16.70
CA PRO A 81 -9.14 1.43 -17.74
C PRO A 81 -9.54 2.80 -17.16
N GLY A 82 -9.04 3.88 -17.78
CA GLY A 82 -9.32 5.26 -17.37
C GLY A 82 -8.50 5.76 -16.18
N LEU A 83 -7.58 4.95 -15.67
CA LEU A 83 -6.70 5.33 -14.58
C LEU A 83 -5.39 5.88 -15.04
N ARG A 84 -4.85 6.77 -14.21
CA ARG A 84 -3.49 7.24 -14.33
C ARG A 84 -2.49 6.08 -14.19
N ARG A 85 -1.39 6.15 -14.94
CA ARG A 85 -0.31 5.14 -15.02
C ARG A 85 1.08 5.77 -15.07
N ASP A 86 1.14 7.04 -14.73
CA ASP A 86 2.31 7.93 -14.72
C ASP A 86 3.12 7.81 -13.41
N TYR A 87 3.07 6.64 -12.77
CA TYR A 87 3.77 6.35 -11.53
C TYR A 87 4.22 4.88 -11.50
N LEU A 88 5.24 4.57 -10.70
CA LEU A 88 5.67 3.21 -10.46
C LEU A 88 4.68 2.51 -9.51
N LEU A 89 4.10 1.40 -9.93
CA LEU A 89 3.23 0.56 -9.11
C LEU A 89 3.92 -0.77 -8.81
N THR A 90 4.09 -1.08 -7.54
CA THR A 90 4.62 -2.37 -7.05
C THR A 90 3.62 -3.04 -6.13
N ASN A 91 3.65 -4.38 -6.07
CA ASN A 91 2.77 -5.17 -5.21
C ASN A 91 3.55 -5.89 -4.10
N ALA A 92 2.84 -6.55 -3.19
CA ALA A 92 3.44 -7.48 -2.25
C ALA A 92 3.56 -8.86 -2.91
N ARG A 93 4.78 -9.34 -3.14
CA ARG A 93 5.04 -10.68 -3.69
C ARG A 93 6.10 -11.40 -2.84
N GLY A 94 6.01 -12.73 -2.79
CA GLY A 94 7.02 -13.59 -2.15
C GLY A 94 6.74 -13.95 -0.69
N ALA A 95 5.84 -13.24 -0.01
CA ALA A 95 5.52 -13.47 1.41
C ALA A 95 4.38 -14.47 1.65
N PHE A 96 3.70 -14.95 0.61
CA PHE A 96 2.44 -15.69 0.74
C PHE A 96 2.55 -17.19 0.44
N GLY A 97 3.72 -17.69 0.00
CA GLY A 97 3.87 -19.06 -0.51
C GLY A 97 3.50 -20.13 0.52
N ASP A 98 4.14 -20.07 1.69
CA ASP A 98 3.94 -21.06 2.75
C ASP A 98 2.50 -21.03 3.29
N LEU A 99 1.96 -19.82 3.53
CA LEU A 99 0.57 -19.63 3.97
C LEU A 99 -0.45 -20.21 2.99
N MET A 100 -0.21 -20.05 1.68
CA MET A 100 -1.08 -20.62 0.65
C MET A 100 -0.97 -22.15 0.59
N ALA A 101 0.23 -22.71 0.81
CA ALA A 101 0.42 -24.16 0.85
C ALA A 101 -0.34 -24.77 2.04
N GLU A 102 -0.21 -24.18 3.23
CA GLU A 102 -0.96 -24.60 4.42
C GLU A 102 -2.47 -24.53 4.21
N TYR A 103 -2.96 -23.43 3.64
CA TYR A 103 -4.37 -23.26 3.33
C TYR A 103 -4.89 -24.36 2.39
N VAL A 104 -4.19 -24.64 1.29
CA VAL A 104 -4.59 -25.67 0.33
C VAL A 104 -4.56 -27.06 0.95
N MET A 105 -3.50 -27.40 1.69
CA MET A 105 -3.39 -28.69 2.37
C MET A 105 -4.51 -28.88 3.41
N GLY A 106 -4.78 -27.86 4.22
CA GLY A 106 -5.87 -27.89 5.20
C GLY A 106 -7.24 -28.04 4.54
N TYR A 107 -7.47 -27.34 3.43
CA TYR A 107 -8.71 -27.45 2.66
C TYR A 107 -8.91 -28.86 2.09
N LEU A 108 -7.84 -29.47 1.54
CA LEU A 108 -7.88 -30.84 1.02
C LEU A 108 -8.28 -31.83 2.11
N ILE A 109 -7.62 -31.78 3.28
CA ILE A 109 -7.90 -32.69 4.40
C ILE A 109 -9.34 -32.54 4.91
N MET A 110 -9.91 -31.32 4.91
CA MET A 110 -11.28 -31.08 5.36
C MET A 110 -12.35 -31.69 4.43
N HIS A 111 -12.00 -31.97 3.17
CA HIS A 111 -12.92 -32.46 2.14
C HIS A 111 -12.65 -33.91 1.72
N GLU A 112 -11.79 -34.62 2.47
CA GLU A 112 -11.69 -36.09 2.45
C GLU A 112 -12.71 -36.72 3.41
#